data_AF-W1YBU3-F1
#
_entry.id   AF-W1YBU3-F1
#
_cell.length_a   1.000
_cell.length_b   1.000
_cell.length_c   1.000
_cell.angle_alpha   90.00
_cell.angle_beta   90.00
_cell.angle_gamma   90.00
#
_symmetry.space_group_name_H-M   'P 1'
#
loop_
_entity.id
_entity.type
_entity.pdbx_description
1 polymer ?
#
loop_
_entity_poly.entity_id
_entity_poly.type
_entity_poly.pdbx_seq_one_letter_code
_entity_poly.pdbx_strand_id
1 'polypeptide(L)'
;MNDKIVELESGLKEYRDYIESFVHEIKTPISAISLSCDNKQDKLIKKQIKKIDNIVEQMLFYARSDSVEKDYFVKKVLLEDVVHIAIMDYMDSFIQKKISLDVYNLENYVYIDEKWITFITLQSY
;
A
#
# COMPACT_ATOMS: atom_id res chain seq x y z
N MET A 1 32.51 -5.56 15.10
CA MET A 1 32.65 -6.38 13.86
C MET A 1 31.57 -7.45 13.79
N ASN A 2 31.25 -8.11 14.92
CA ASN A 2 30.13 -9.06 15.01
C ASN A 2 28.76 -8.38 14.86
N ASP A 3 28.56 -7.19 15.45
CA ASP A 3 27.27 -6.49 15.41
C ASP A 3 26.83 -6.11 14.00
N LYS A 4 27.80 -5.77 13.14
CA LYS A 4 27.55 -5.38 11.74
C LYS A 4 27.20 -6.57 10.85
N ILE A 5 27.69 -7.77 11.20
CA ILE A 5 27.31 -9.02 10.54
C ILE A 5 25.89 -9.41 10.98
N VAL A 6 25.57 -9.26 12.26
CA VAL A 6 24.23 -9.53 12.81
C VAL A 6 23.17 -8.59 12.22
N GLU A 7 23.46 -7.30 12.08
CA GLU A 7 22.56 -6.34 11.40
C GLU A 7 22.33 -6.70 9.92
N LEU A 8 23.39 -7.05 9.18
CA LEU A 8 23.26 -7.48 7.79
C LEU A 8 22.46 -8.77 7.63
N GLU A 9 22.67 -9.74 8.52
CA GLU A 9 21.90 -10.99 8.54
C GLU A 9 20.43 -10.75 8.88
N SER A 10 20.13 -9.82 9.80
CA SER A 10 18.76 -9.41 10.14
C SER A 10 18.06 -8.74 8.95
N GLY A 11 18.71 -7.77 8.30
CA GLY A 11 18.15 -7.09 7.13
C GLY A 11 17.89 -8.04 5.96
N LEU A 12 18.79 -8.99 5.71
CA LEU A 12 18.59 -10.02 4.69
C LEU A 12 17.43 -10.97 5.02
N LYS A 13 17.20 -11.25 6.30
CA LYS A 13 16.07 -12.06 6.75
C LYS A 13 14.76 -11.31 6.56
N GLU A 14 14.69 -10.04 6.99
CA GLU A 14 13.52 -9.18 6.79
C GLU A 14 13.16 -9.03 5.31
N TYR A 15 14.16 -8.84 4.45
CA TYR A 15 13.96 -8.79 3.00
C TYR A 15 13.38 -10.09 2.44
N ARG A 16 13.87 -11.25 2.91
CA ARG A 16 13.33 -12.56 2.51
C ARG A 16 11.89 -12.77 2.97
N ASP A 17 11.61 -12.47 4.24
CA ASP A 17 10.28 -12.61 4.83
C ASP A 17 9.27 -11.70 4.10
N TYR A 18 9.70 -10.50 3.70
CA TYR A 18 8.89 -9.57 2.91
C TYR A 18 8.61 -10.09 1.48
N ILE A 19 9.64 -10.59 0.78
CA ILE A 19 9.48 -11.22 -0.55
C ILE A 19 8.50 -12.40 -0.47
N GLU A 20 8.59 -13.22 0.57
CA GLU A 20 7.69 -14.35 0.78
C GLU A 20 6.24 -13.88 0.96
N SER A 21 6.00 -12.88 1.83
CA SER A 21 4.67 -12.28 2.01
C SER A 21 4.11 -11.73 0.69
N PHE A 22 4.92 -10.98 -0.06
CA PHE A 22 4.55 -10.45 -1.37
C PHE A 22 4.10 -11.57 -2.33
N VAL A 23 4.87 -12.66 -2.42
CA VAL A 23 4.54 -13.80 -3.28
C VAL A 23 3.23 -14.46 -2.84
N HIS A 24 2.96 -14.57 -1.54
CA HIS A 24 1.69 -15.11 -1.05
C HIS A 24 0.51 -14.19 -1.38
N GLU A 25 0.67 -12.89 -1.18
CA GLU A 25 -0.38 -11.92 -1.42
C GLU A 25 -0.74 -11.79 -2.90
N ILE A 26 0.25 -11.80 -3.81
CA ILE A 26 0.00 -11.69 -5.26
C ILE A 26 -0.60 -12.97 -5.86
N LYS A 27 -0.30 -14.15 -5.29
CA LYS A 27 -0.91 -15.43 -5.73
C LYS A 27 -2.42 -15.47 -5.49
N THR A 28 -2.91 -14.79 -4.47
CA THR A 28 -4.33 -14.77 -4.08
C THR A 28 -5.23 -14.17 -5.17
N PRO A 29 -5.02 -12.92 -5.64
CA PRO A 29 -5.81 -12.35 -6.73
C PRO A 29 -5.58 -13.08 -8.06
N ILE A 30 -4.38 -13.60 -8.35
CA ILE A 30 -4.13 -14.41 -9.55
C ILE A 30 -5.03 -15.66 -9.56
N SER A 31 -5.09 -16.38 -8.43
CA SER A 31 -5.97 -17.54 -8.27
C SER A 31 -7.44 -17.16 -8.44
N ALA A 32 -7.85 -16.02 -7.87
CA ALA A 32 -9.21 -15.51 -8.01
C ALA A 32 -9.55 -15.13 -9.47
N ILE A 33 -8.63 -14.52 -10.22
CA ILE A 33 -8.79 -14.25 -11.66
C ILE A 33 -8.93 -15.54 -12.43
N SER A 34 -8.06 -16.54 -12.16
CA SER A 34 -8.12 -17.85 -12.81
C SER A 34 -9.48 -18.50 -12.64
N LEU A 35 -10.05 -18.46 -11.43
CA LEU A 35 -11.39 -18.99 -11.14
C LEU A 35 -12.53 -18.15 -11.75
N SER A 36 -12.29 -16.85 -11.99
CA SER A 36 -13.29 -15.92 -12.53
C SER A 36 -13.35 -15.94 -14.05
N CYS A 37 -12.25 -16.30 -14.72
CA CYS A 37 -12.15 -16.42 -16.17
C CYS A 37 -13.15 -17.44 -16.75
N ASP A 38 -13.45 -18.49 -15.98
CA ASP A 38 -14.40 -19.52 -16.37
C ASP A 38 -15.87 -19.05 -16.32
N ASN A 39 -16.17 -17.95 -15.60
CA ASN A 39 -17.53 -17.54 -15.23
C ASN A 39 -17.99 -16.16 -15.76
N LYS A 40 -17.28 -15.55 -16.73
CA LYS A 40 -17.60 -14.23 -17.34
C LYS A 40 -17.84 -13.08 -16.31
N GLN A 41 -17.16 -13.09 -15.18
CA GLN A 41 -17.32 -12.05 -14.15
C GLN A 41 -16.32 -10.90 -14.31
N ASP A 42 -16.55 -10.03 -15.29
CA ASP A 42 -15.66 -8.89 -15.60
C ASP A 42 -15.39 -7.95 -14.40
N LYS A 43 -16.39 -7.73 -13.53
CA LYS A 43 -16.21 -6.88 -12.33
C LYS A 43 -15.27 -7.50 -11.30
N LEU A 44 -15.32 -8.82 -11.13
CA LEU A 44 -14.46 -9.53 -10.19
C LEU A 44 -13.01 -9.53 -10.69
N ILE A 45 -12.82 -9.78 -11.98
CA ILE A 45 -11.50 -9.73 -12.63
C ILE A 45 -10.87 -8.34 -12.48
N LYS A 46 -11.61 -7.26 -12.79
CA LYS A 46 -11.11 -5.88 -12.59
C LYS A 46 -10.69 -5.59 -11.15
N LYS A 47 -11.45 -6.08 -10.16
CA LYS A 47 -11.11 -5.92 -8.73
C LYS A 47 -9.81 -6.64 -8.38
N GLN A 48 -9.61 -7.86 -8.90
CA GLN A 48 -8.38 -8.62 -8.64
C GLN A 48 -7.17 -8.03 -9.36
N ILE A 49 -7.33 -7.48 -10.58
CA ILE A 49 -6.27 -6.74 -11.27
C ILE A 49 -5.83 -5.53 -10.44
N LYS A 50 -6.77 -4.72 -9.94
CA LYS A 50 -6.46 -3.59 -9.04
C LYS A 50 -5.72 -4.06 -7.77
N LYS A 51 -6.07 -5.24 -7.23
CA LYS A 51 -5.37 -5.83 -6.09
C LYS A 51 -3.93 -6.22 -6.43
N ILE A 52 -3.69 -6.80 -7.61
CA ILE A 52 -2.34 -7.12 -8.08
C ILE A 52 -1.51 -5.84 -8.24
N ASP A 53 -2.05 -4.81 -8.89
CA ASP A 53 -1.35 -3.52 -9.08
C ASP A 53 -0.92 -2.92 -7.74
N ASN A 54 -1.82 -2.87 -6.75
CA ASN A 54 -1.51 -2.36 -5.42
C ASN A 54 -0.41 -3.17 -4.69
N ILE A 55 -0.39 -4.49 -4.84
CA ILE A 55 0.63 -5.36 -4.22
C ILE A 55 1.99 -5.13 -4.90
N VAL A 56 2.00 -4.98 -6.23
CA VAL A 56 3.21 -4.67 -7.01
C VAL A 56 3.78 -3.29 -6.63
N GLU A 57 2.94 -2.27 -6.46
CA GLU A 57 3.38 -0.94 -6.03
C GLU A 57 4.05 -0.96 -4.65
N GLN A 58 3.50 -1.72 -3.68
CA GLN A 58 4.10 -1.89 -2.36
C GLN A 58 5.49 -2.54 -2.43
N MET A 59 5.64 -3.58 -3.25
CA MET A 59 6.93 -4.25 -3.46
C MET A 59 7.97 -3.33 -4.11
N LEU A 60 7.53 -2.55 -5.11
CA LEU A 60 8.38 -1.58 -5.80
C LEU A 60 8.82 -0.46 -4.87
N PHE A 61 7.96 -0.08 -3.92
CA PHE A 61 8.30 0.86 -2.85
C PHE A 61 9.34 0.26 -1.91
N TYR A 62 9.09 -0.92 -1.33
CA TYR A 62 10.03 -1.58 -0.41
C TYR A 62 11.41 -1.82 -1.04
N ALA A 63 11.46 -2.23 -2.31
CA ALA A 63 12.72 -2.40 -3.04
C ALA A 63 13.50 -1.07 -3.23
N ARG A 64 12.80 0.07 -3.24
CA ARG A 64 13.41 1.40 -3.31
C ARG A 64 13.76 1.97 -1.93
N SER A 65 13.12 1.48 -0.87
CA SER A 65 13.35 1.91 0.51
C SER A 65 14.75 1.60 1.05
N ASP A 66 15.52 0.71 0.41
CA ASP A 66 16.94 0.48 0.73
C ASP A 66 17.86 1.49 0.00
N SER A 67 17.32 2.23 -0.96
CA SER A 67 17.98 3.28 -1.77
C SER A 67 17.40 4.68 -1.52
N VAL A 68 17.21 4.99 -0.23
CA VAL A 68 16.56 6.19 0.35
C VAL A 68 17.10 7.53 -0.20
N GLU A 69 18.26 7.56 -0.85
CA GLU A 69 18.93 8.82 -1.21
C GLU A 69 18.38 9.59 -2.42
N LYS A 70 17.47 9.05 -3.26
CA LYS A 70 17.20 9.67 -4.58
C LYS A 70 15.78 10.13 -4.91
N ASP A 71 14.75 9.78 -4.15
CA ASP A 71 13.36 9.94 -4.62
C ASP A 71 12.40 10.64 -3.62
N TYR A 72 12.91 11.44 -2.68
CA TYR A 72 12.05 12.28 -1.83
C TYR A 72 11.55 13.50 -2.60
N PHE A 73 10.31 13.46 -3.09
CA PHE A 73 9.61 14.65 -3.57
C PHE A 73 8.63 15.14 -2.49
N VAL A 74 9.20 15.69 -1.42
CA VAL A 74 8.43 16.31 -0.35
C VAL A 74 7.74 17.54 -0.90
N LYS A 75 6.40 17.50 -1.00
CA LYS A 75 5.58 18.63 -1.39
C LYS A 75 4.80 19.13 -0.19
N LYS A 76 4.60 20.45 -0.14
CA LYS A 76 3.68 21.07 0.80
C LYS A 76 2.26 20.85 0.28
N VAL A 77 1.46 20.09 1.03
CA VAL A 77 0.06 19.77 0.68
C VAL A 77 -0.86 20.17 1.82
N LEU A 78 -2.12 20.49 1.51
CA LEU A 78 -3.13 20.72 2.54
C LEU A 78 -3.57 19.35 3.07
N LEU A 79 -3.58 19.19 4.39
CA LEU A 79 -3.93 17.91 5.04
C LEU A 79 -5.36 17.48 4.68
N GLU A 80 -6.27 18.44 4.50
CA GLU A 80 -7.64 18.22 4.05
C GLU A 80 -7.72 17.45 2.72
N ASP A 81 -6.98 17.89 1.70
CA ASP A 81 -7.01 17.26 0.36
C ASP A 81 -6.61 15.80 0.44
N VAL A 82 -5.57 15.52 1.22
CA VAL A 82 -4.99 14.19 1.37
C VAL A 82 -5.94 13.26 2.11
N VAL A 83 -6.52 13.72 3.22
CA VAL A 83 -7.50 12.96 3.99
C VAL A 83 -8.76 12.74 3.17
N HIS A 84 -9.19 13.73 2.38
CA HIS A 84 -10.34 13.58 1.51
C HIS A 84 -10.12 12.50 0.44
N ILE A 85 -8.95 12.45 -0.21
CA ILE A 85 -8.61 11.39 -1.18
C ILE A 85 -8.68 10.01 -0.52
N ALA A 86 -8.05 9.85 0.66
CA ALA A 86 -8.09 8.60 1.40
C ALA A 86 -9.53 8.19 1.75
N ILE A 87 -10.37 9.11 2.22
CA ILE A 87 -11.77 8.81 2.54
C ILE A 87 -12.54 8.35 1.29
N MET A 88 -12.33 9.00 0.15
CA MET A 88 -12.99 8.62 -1.10
C MET A 88 -12.57 7.21 -1.56
N ASP A 89 -11.29 6.87 -1.45
CA ASP A 89 -10.78 5.56 -1.84
C ASP A 89 -11.40 4.40 -1.04
N TYR A 90 -11.82 4.67 0.20
CA TYR A 90 -12.42 3.68 1.10
C TYR A 90 -13.92 3.90 1.40
N MET A 91 -14.56 4.86 0.73
CA MET A 91 -15.96 5.24 0.97
C MET A 91 -16.93 4.05 0.88
N ASP A 92 -16.78 3.20 -0.13
CA ASP A 92 -17.61 2.01 -0.30
C ASP A 92 -17.53 1.05 0.89
N SER A 93 -16.33 0.93 1.51
CA SER A 93 -16.10 0.09 2.68
C SER A 93 -16.76 0.68 3.93
N PHE A 94 -16.64 1.99 4.12
CA PHE A 94 -17.27 2.69 5.25
C PHE A 94 -18.80 2.59 5.20
N ILE A 95 -19.40 2.78 4.01
CA ILE A 95 -20.84 2.65 3.82
C ILE A 95 -21.31 1.22 4.11
N GLN A 96 -20.64 0.21 3.56
CA GLN A 96 -21.01 -1.20 3.79
C GLN A 96 -20.92 -1.60 5.27
N LYS A 97 -19.93 -1.06 5.99
CA LYS A 97 -19.69 -1.37 7.40
C LYS A 97 -20.43 -0.44 8.37
N LYS A 98 -21.21 0.53 7.86
CA LYS A 98 -21.90 1.58 8.65
C LYS A 98 -20.96 2.32 9.60
N ILE A 99 -19.75 2.63 9.13
CA ILE A 99 -18.74 3.37 9.90
C ILE A 99 -18.96 4.86 9.65
N SER A 100 -19.14 5.62 10.72
CA SER A 100 -19.12 7.09 10.68
C SER A 100 -17.70 7.59 10.96
N LEU A 101 -17.27 8.59 10.20
CA LEU A 101 -15.96 9.23 10.35
C LEU A 101 -16.14 10.64 10.90
N ASP A 102 -15.50 10.92 12.03
CA ASP A 102 -15.39 12.26 12.60
C ASP A 102 -13.97 12.77 12.35
N VAL A 103 -13.84 13.82 11.55
CA VAL A 103 -12.54 14.37 11.13
C VAL A 103 -12.50 15.85 11.47
N TYR A 104 -11.43 16.28 12.16
CA TYR A 104 -11.26 17.64 12.65
C TYR A 104 -9.84 18.14 12.38
N ASN A 105 -9.66 19.46 12.38
CA ASN A 105 -8.35 20.14 12.33
C ASN A 105 -7.52 19.86 11.05
N LEU A 106 -8.17 19.88 9.89
CA LEU A 106 -7.56 19.58 8.58
C LEU A 106 -6.95 20.78 7.85
N GLU A 107 -7.13 22.00 8.36
CA GLU A 107 -6.63 23.26 7.75
C GLU A 107 -5.11 23.48 7.96
N ASN A 108 -4.35 22.39 8.02
CA ASN A 108 -2.91 22.43 8.25
C ASN A 108 -2.17 22.05 6.98
N TYR A 109 -1.12 22.82 6.66
CA TYR A 109 -0.19 22.44 5.60
C TYR A 109 0.88 21.51 6.15
N VAL A 110 1.04 20.38 5.50
CA VAL A 110 1.92 19.30 5.88
C VAL A 110 2.89 19.04 4.74
N TYR A 111 4.16 18.81 5.07
CA TYR A 111 5.19 18.45 4.11
C TYR A 111 5.20 16.94 4.00
N ILE A 112 4.73 16.42 2.87
CA ILE A 112 4.53 14.98 2.70
C ILE A 112 5.07 14.55 1.35
N ASP A 113 5.68 13.38 1.32
CA ASP A 113 5.89 12.65 0.07
C ASP A 113 4.56 11.98 -0.32
N GLU A 114 4.01 12.37 -1.46
CA GLU A 114 2.71 11.92 -1.96
C GLU A 114 2.63 10.38 -2.04
N LYS A 115 3.76 9.69 -2.28
CA LYS A 115 3.82 8.22 -2.31
C LYS A 115 3.79 7.60 -0.91
N TRP A 116 4.31 8.30 0.10
CA TRP A 116 4.37 7.80 1.47
C TRP A 116 2.99 7.72 2.13
N ILE A 117 2.08 8.65 1.83
CA ILE A 117 0.74 8.58 2.42
C ILE A 117 -0.08 7.44 1.84
N THR A 118 -0.07 7.25 0.52
CA THR A 118 -0.78 6.13 -0.11
C THR A 118 -0.30 4.81 0.50
N PHE A 119 1.01 4.67 0.73
CA PHE A 119 1.61 3.51 1.38
C PHE A 119 1.17 3.33 2.84
N ILE A 120 1.26 4.36 3.69
CA ILE A 120 0.85 4.28 5.10
C ILE A 120 -0.64 3.99 5.25
N THR A 121 -1.48 4.57 4.39
CA THR A 121 -2.93 4.30 4.40
C THR A 121 -3.26 2.87 3.94
N LEU A 122 -2.42 2.24 3.11
CA LEU A 122 -2.58 0.85 2.70
C LEU A 122 -2.21 -0.15 3.81
N GLN A 123 -1.23 0.17 4.65
CA GLN A 123 -0.68 -0.75 5.66
C GLN A 123 -1.55 -0.92 6.91
N SER A 124 -2.67 -0.20 7.02
CA SER A 124 -3.59 -0.26 8.17
C SER A 124 -4.75 -1.25 7.98
N TYR A 125 -4.59 -2.29 7.15
CA TYR A 125 -5.57 -3.38 6.98
C TYR A 125 -4.94 -4.77 6.96
#